data_AF-A0A834IKU3-F1
#
_entry.id   AF-A0A834IKU3-F1
#
_cell.length_a   1.000
_cell.length_b   1.000
_cell.length_c   1.000
_cell.angle_alpha   90.00
_cell.angle_beta   90.00
_cell.angle_gamma   90.00
#
_symmetry.space_group_name_H-M   'P 1'
#
loop_
_entity.id
_entity.type
_entity.pdbx_description
1 polymer ?
#
loop_
_entity_poly.entity_id
_entity_poly.type
_entity_poly.pdbx_seq_one_letter_code
_entity_poly.pdbx_strand_id
1 'polypeptide(L)'
;MDSILGADFLSHYEIQVDVRYQKLIYPSNQTFTRCNRTAKKISPVSITEREDPFSRIIAKFPNVIRPLKDCINTDTMHHIETRGPPTQARTRRLAPHKLNYLRQEIKKTCGRRNN
;
A
#
# COMPACT_ATOMS: atom_id res chain seq x y z
N MET A 1 -0.86 -18.17 -6.23
CA MET A 1 -0.57 -16.76 -6.57
C MET A 1 -0.20 -16.76 -8.03
N ASP A 2 -0.85 -15.95 -8.87
CA ASP A 2 -0.33 -15.71 -10.22
C ASP A 2 0.89 -14.79 -10.04
N SER A 3 2.09 -15.28 -10.37
CA SER A 3 3.32 -14.50 -10.22
C SER A 3 3.33 -13.35 -11.22
N ILE A 4 3.65 -12.14 -10.74
CA ILE A 4 3.82 -10.96 -11.58
C ILE A 4 5.31 -10.88 -11.94
N LEU A 5 5.60 -10.93 -13.23
CA LEU A 5 6.96 -10.69 -13.73
C LEU A 5 7.29 -9.20 -13.65
N GLY A 6 8.44 -8.88 -13.08
CA GLY A 6 8.96 -7.53 -12.97
C GLY A 6 9.59 -7.03 -14.27
N ALA A 7 9.81 -5.71 -14.35
CA ALA A 7 10.47 -5.08 -15.48
C ALA A 7 11.96 -5.46 -15.60
N ASP A 8 12.60 -5.80 -14.48
CA ASP A 8 13.94 -6.36 -14.39
C ASP A 8 14.07 -7.67 -15.15
N PHE A 9 13.08 -8.56 -15.01
CA PHE A 9 13.05 -9.81 -15.78
C PHE A 9 12.91 -9.55 -17.28
N LEU A 10 11.97 -8.67 -17.67
CA LEU A 10 11.77 -8.32 -19.08
C LEU A 10 13.03 -7.71 -19.69
N SER A 11 13.72 -6.86 -18.93
CA SER A 11 14.99 -6.26 -19.35
C SER A 11 16.10 -7.31 -19.47
N HIS A 12 16.20 -8.26 -18.54
CA HIS A 12 17.26 -9.27 -18.54
C HIS A 12 17.18 -10.20 -19.76
N TYR A 13 15.98 -10.55 -20.19
CA TYR A 13 15.73 -11.39 -21.35
C TYR A 13 15.40 -10.61 -22.63
N GLU A 14 15.54 -9.29 -22.61
CA GLU A 14 15.25 -8.39 -23.74
C GLU A 14 13.83 -8.53 -24.30
N ILE A 15 12.86 -8.89 -23.47
CA ILE A 15 11.47 -9.13 -23.89
C ILE A 15 10.73 -7.80 -23.98
N GLN A 16 10.18 -7.51 -25.15
CA GLN A 16 9.34 -6.33 -25.38
C GLN A 16 7.86 -6.69 -25.31
N VAL A 17 7.07 -5.88 -24.60
CA VAL A 17 5.63 -6.11 -24.43
C VAL A 17 4.84 -5.18 -25.35
N ASP A 18 4.14 -5.75 -26.32
CA ASP A 18 3.21 -5.05 -27.18
C ASP A 18 1.78 -5.26 -26.70
N VAL A 19 1.30 -4.31 -25.89
CA VAL A 19 -0.04 -4.36 -25.30
C VAL A 19 -1.13 -4.18 -26.36
N ARG A 20 -0.85 -3.41 -27.42
CA ARG A 20 -1.83 -3.09 -28.48
C ARG A 20 -2.18 -4.33 -29.28
N TYR A 21 -1.17 -5.10 -29.66
CA TYR A 21 -1.35 -6.31 -30.46
C TYR A 21 -1.36 -7.60 -29.63
N GLN A 22 -1.23 -7.48 -28.30
CA GLN A 22 -1.18 -8.59 -27.34
C GLN A 22 -0.08 -9.59 -27.70
N LYS A 23 1.17 -9.11 -27.79
CA LYS A 23 2.33 -9.92 -28.15
C LYS A 23 3.50 -9.67 -27.20
N LEU A 24 4.29 -10.71 -26.96
CA LEU A 24 5.65 -10.61 -26.43
C LEU A 24 6.60 -10.74 -27.61
N ILE A 25 7.47 -9.75 -27.78
CA ILE A 25 8.44 -9.68 -28.88
C ILE A 25 9.81 -10.02 -28.30
N TYR A 26 10.54 -10.89 -28.99
CA TYR A 26 11.92 -11.27 -28.69
C TYR A 26 12.83 -10.70 -29.80
N PRO A 27 13.41 -9.50 -29.61
CA PRO A 27 14.20 -8.81 -30.63
C PRO A 27 15.41 -9.63 -31.08
N SER A 28 16.05 -10.32 -30.14
CA SER A 28 17.22 -11.17 -30.38
C SER A 28 16.99 -12.25 -31.43
N ASN A 29 15.79 -12.86 -31.43
CA ASN A 29 15.43 -13.95 -32.34
C ASN A 29 14.46 -13.51 -33.44
N GLN A 30 14.10 -12.22 -33.53
CA GLN A 30 13.04 -11.70 -34.43
C GLN A 30 11.73 -12.50 -34.38
N THR A 31 11.37 -13.03 -33.21
CA THR A 31 10.16 -13.83 -33.03
C THR A 31 9.18 -13.12 -32.09
N PHE A 32 7.92 -13.55 -32.13
CA PHE A 32 6.92 -13.09 -31.18
C PHE A 32 6.02 -14.23 -30.72
N THR A 33 5.54 -14.11 -29.49
CA THR A 33 4.50 -14.98 -28.93
C THR A 33 3.23 -14.17 -28.75
N ARG A 34 2.11 -14.69 -29.27
CA ARG A 34 0.80 -14.05 -29.08
C ARG A 34 0.26 -14.38 -27.69
N CYS A 35 -0.19 -13.36 -26.97
CA CYS A 35 -0.78 -13.48 -25.65
C CYS A 35 -2.30 -13.52 -25.75
N ASN A 36 -2.93 -14.32 -24.91
CA ASN A 36 -4.37 -14.28 -24.71
C ASN A 36 -4.68 -13.43 -23.48
N ARG A 37 -5.47 -12.38 -23.65
CA ARG A 37 -5.94 -11.57 -22.53
C ARG A 37 -7.02 -12.33 -21.76
N THR A 38 -6.65 -12.92 -20.63
CA THR A 38 -7.62 -13.50 -19.70
C THR A 38 -8.09 -12.41 -18.74
N ALA A 39 -9.38 -12.09 -18.77
CA ALA A 39 -10.00 -11.23 -17.78
C ALA A 39 -10.23 -12.03 -16.49
N LYS A 40 -9.15 -12.42 -15.79
CA LYS A 40 -9.28 -12.88 -14.41
C LYS A 40 -9.70 -11.68 -13.57
N LYS A 41 -10.78 -11.82 -12.79
CA LYS A 41 -11.08 -10.90 -11.68
C LYS A 41 -9.84 -10.92 -10.78
N ILE A 42 -9.05 -9.84 -10.83
CA ILE A 42 -7.98 -9.64 -9.86
C ILE A 42 -8.70 -9.44 -8.54
N SER A 43 -8.80 -10.50 -7.74
CA SER A 43 -9.19 -10.35 -6.36
C SER A 43 -8.20 -9.36 -5.73
N PRO A 44 -8.64 -8.38 -4.93
CA PRO A 44 -7.71 -7.59 -4.14
C PRO A 44 -6.75 -8.55 -3.43
N VAL A 45 -5.48 -8.14 -3.28
CA VAL A 45 -4.47 -8.93 -2.57
C VAL A 45 -4.97 -9.17 -1.14
N SER A 46 -5.68 -10.28 -0.96
CA SER A 46 -6.15 -10.75 0.33
C SER A 46 -4.99 -11.52 0.93
N ILE A 47 -4.48 -11.00 2.05
CA ILE A 47 -3.51 -11.71 2.90
C ILE A 47 -4.18 -12.94 3.55
N THR A 48 -5.50 -13.00 3.50
CA THR A 48 -6.30 -14.03 4.14
C THR A 48 -6.76 -15.07 3.13
N GLU A 49 -6.62 -16.34 3.52
CA GLU A 49 -7.19 -17.54 2.88
C GLU A 49 -6.39 -18.19 1.74
N ARG A 50 -5.09 -18.38 1.91
CA ARG A 50 -4.42 -19.55 1.33
C ARG A 50 -3.59 -20.26 2.39
N GLU A 51 -3.48 -21.58 2.28
CA GLU A 51 -2.44 -22.39 2.92
C GLU A 51 -1.08 -21.99 2.34
N ASP A 52 -0.64 -20.79 2.70
CA ASP A 52 0.68 -20.26 2.42
C ASP A 52 1.61 -20.68 3.57
N PRO A 53 2.86 -21.07 3.32
CA PRO A 53 3.82 -21.45 4.38
C PRO A 53 3.98 -20.39 5.49
N PHE A 54 3.70 -19.11 5.20
CA PHE A 54 3.78 -18.03 6.18
C PHE A 54 2.45 -17.74 6.89
N SER A 55 1.33 -18.33 6.46
CA SER A 55 0.00 -18.15 7.07
C SER A 55 0.01 -18.46 8.58
N ARG A 56 0.73 -19.51 8.99
CA ARG A 56 0.91 -19.88 10.40
C ARG A 56 1.67 -18.82 11.20
N ILE A 57 2.66 -18.16 10.60
CA ILE A 57 3.45 -17.09 11.23
C ILE A 57 2.58 -15.85 11.39
N ILE A 58 1.82 -15.49 10.35
CA ILE A 58 0.89 -14.36 10.38
C ILE A 58 -0.20 -14.58 11.43
N ALA A 59 -0.77 -15.79 11.48
CA ALA A 59 -1.76 -16.16 12.49
C ALA A 59 -1.18 -16.15 13.91
N LYS A 60 0.09 -16.54 14.07
CA LYS A 60 0.81 -16.50 15.35
C LYS A 60 1.12 -15.06 15.80
N PHE A 61 1.35 -14.14 14.87
CA PHE A 61 1.72 -12.75 15.14
C PHE A 61 0.81 -11.74 14.41
N PRO A 62 -0.50 -11.71 14.72
CA PRO A 62 -1.44 -10.86 14.01
C PRO A 62 -1.15 -9.36 14.18
N ASN A 63 -0.47 -8.98 15.27
CA ASN A 63 -0.11 -7.61 15.60
C ASN A 63 1.05 -7.05 14.76
N VAL A 64 1.83 -7.90 14.08
CA VAL A 64 2.94 -7.45 13.22
C VAL A 64 2.43 -6.80 11.93
N ILE A 65 1.28 -7.27 11.42
CA ILE A 65 0.68 -6.78 10.18
C ILE A 65 -0.39 -5.70 10.45
N ARG A 66 -0.92 -5.67 11.67
CA ARG A 66 -1.89 -4.66 12.07
C ARG A 66 -1.13 -3.39 12.48
N PRO A 67 -1.48 -2.21 11.95
CA PRO A 67 -0.93 -0.97 12.47
C PRO A 67 -1.24 -0.88 13.95
N LEU A 68 -0.24 -0.53 14.76
CA LEU A 68 -0.39 -0.36 16.20
C LEU A 68 -1.47 0.71 16.43
N LYS A 69 -2.61 0.31 17.00
CA LYS A 69 -3.75 1.21 17.23
C LYS A 69 -3.62 2.01 18.51
N ASP A 70 -2.76 1.54 19.41
CA ASP A 70 -2.61 2.07 20.75
C ASP A 70 -1.40 2.99 20.80
N CYS A 71 -1.54 4.10 21.51
CA CYS A 71 -0.40 4.88 21.94
C CYS A 71 0.47 3.96 22.79
N ILE A 72 1.69 3.69 22.35
CA ILE A 72 2.65 2.96 23.17
C ILE A 72 2.91 3.85 24.37
N ASN A 73 2.55 3.39 25.57
CA ASN A 73 2.94 4.03 26.82
C ASN A 73 4.45 3.84 27.00
N THR A 74 5.23 4.67 26.30
CA THR A 74 6.68 4.78 26.52
C THR A 74 6.93 5.84 27.57
N ASP A 75 7.82 5.53 28.52
CA ASP A 75 8.38 6.52 29.47
C ASP A 75 9.28 7.58 28.76
N THR A 76 9.53 7.37 27.46
CA THR A 76 10.26 8.29 26.61
C THR A 76 9.34 9.40 26.08
N MET A 77 9.68 10.65 26.38
CA MET A 77 9.09 11.82 25.77
C MET A 77 9.93 12.29 24.59
N HIS A 78 9.31 12.46 23.41
CA HIS A 78 9.97 13.03 22.24
C HIS A 78 9.97 14.56 22.34
N HIS A 79 11.15 15.18 22.29
CA HIS A 79 11.29 16.63 22.21
C HIS A 79 11.56 17.05 20.76
N ILE A 80 10.74 17.97 20.24
CA ILE A 80 11.00 18.62 18.96
C ILE A 80 11.67 19.96 19.26
N GLU A 81 12.96 20.06 18.98
CA GLU A 81 13.69 21.33 19.10
C GLU A 81 13.19 22.32 18.04
N THR A 82 12.62 23.43 18.48
CA THR A 82 12.21 24.52 17.59
C THR A 82 13.12 25.73 17.77
N ARG A 83 13.45 26.41 16.66
CA ARG A 83 14.23 27.65 16.67
C ARG A 83 13.33 28.80 16.23
N GLY A 84 13.21 29.82 17.09
CA GLY A 84 12.42 31.01 16.81
C GLY A 84 11.01 31.01 17.43
N PRO A 85 10.22 32.08 17.19
CA PRO A 85 8.92 32.26 17.82
C PRO A 85 7.83 31.39 17.18
N PRO A 86 6.74 31.06 17.92
CA PRO A 86 5.59 30.34 17.37
C PRO A 86 4.96 31.07 16.18
N THR A 87 4.70 30.33 15.11
CA THR A 87 4.05 30.87 13.89
C THR A 87 2.61 30.38 13.78
N GLN A 88 1.70 31.28 13.37
CA GLN A 88 0.30 30.95 13.09
C GLN A 88 -0.01 31.09 11.61
N ALA A 89 -0.90 30.25 11.09
CA ALA A 89 -1.39 30.33 9.72
C ALA A 89 -2.93 30.32 9.71
N ARG A 90 -3.54 31.05 8.77
CA ARG A 90 -5.01 31.03 8.59
C ARG A 90 -5.46 29.69 8.03
N THR A 91 -6.46 29.09 8.67
CA THR A 91 -7.07 27.84 8.20
C THR A 91 -7.71 28.03 6.83
N ARG A 92 -7.40 27.12 5.89
CA ARG A 92 -8.07 27.10 4.58
C ARG A 92 -9.44 26.43 4.68
N ARG A 93 -10.43 27.00 3.98
CA ARG A 93 -11.78 26.43 3.92
C ARG A 93 -11.74 25.05 3.27
N LEU A 94 -12.43 24.09 3.87
CA LEU A 94 -12.64 22.75 3.34
C LEU A 94 -14.04 22.67 2.71
N ALA A 95 -14.17 21.88 1.64
CA ALA A 95 -15.48 21.56 1.10
C ALA A 95 -16.33 20.81 2.16
N PRO A 96 -17.67 20.95 2.17
CA PRO A 96 -18.53 20.41 3.22
C PRO A 96 -18.34 18.90 3.47
N HIS A 97 -18.17 18.10 2.40
CA HIS A 97 -17.95 16.66 2.54
C HIS A 97 -16.62 16.33 3.25
N LYS A 98 -15.53 17.04 2.91
CA LYS A 98 -14.21 16.84 3.54
C LYS A 98 -14.22 17.28 5.00
N LEU A 99 -14.93 18.38 5.28
CA LEU A 99 -15.08 18.88 6.65
C LEU A 99 -15.84 17.87 7.51
N ASN A 100 -16.92 17.28 7.01
CA ASN A 100 -17.70 16.28 7.74
C ASN A 100 -16.89 15.00 8.01
N TYR A 101 -16.16 14.51 7.00
CA TYR A 101 -15.27 13.36 7.17
C TYR A 101 -14.18 13.65 8.20
N LEU A 102 -13.50 14.80 8.09
CA LEU A 102 -12.44 15.19 9.01
C LEU A 102 -12.95 15.32 10.45
N ARG A 103 -14.13 15.91 10.66
CA ARG A 103 -14.74 16.00 12.00
C ARG A 103 -14.98 14.63 12.63
N GLN A 104 -15.48 13.67 11.85
CA GLN A 104 -15.67 12.30 12.32
C GLN A 104 -14.33 11.65 12.69
N GLU A 105 -13.31 11.82 11.86
CA GLU A 105 -12.00 11.24 12.08
C GLU A 105 -11.27 11.84 13.30
N ILE A 106 -11.34 13.16 13.46
CA ILE A 106 -10.83 13.86 14.65
C ILE A 106 -11.54 13.35 15.91
N LYS A 107 -12.86 13.20 15.88
CA LYS A 107 -13.61 12.67 17.04
C LYS A 107 -13.17 11.25 17.40
N LYS A 108 -12.90 10.39 16.41
CA LYS A 108 -12.39 9.02 16.63
C LYS A 108 -10.98 8.98 17.22
N THR A 109 -10.12 9.92 16.86
CA THR A 109 -8.72 9.95 17.30
C THR A 109 -8.55 10.66 18.64
N CYS A 110 -9.29 11.74 18.91
CA CYS A 110 -9.25 12.47 20.17
C CYS A 110 -9.89 11.72 21.36
N GLY A 111 -10.81 10.78 21.12
CA GLY A 111 -11.45 9.97 22.17
C GLY A 111 -10.60 8.81 22.73
N ARG A 112 -9.40 8.56 22.20
CA ARG A 112 -8.53 7.45 22.61
C ARG A 112 -7.55 7.77 23.75
N ARG A 113 -7.52 9.03 24.22
CA ARG A 113 -6.50 9.53 25.17
C ARG A 113 -6.87 9.43 26.65
N ASN A 114 -7.98 8.76 26.99
CA ASN A 114 -8.42 8.56 28.36
C ASN A 114 -8.60 7.06 28.65
N ASN A 115 -7.48 6.40 28.98
CA ASN A 115 -7.39 5.24 29.87
C ASN A 115 -5.93 5.05 30.25
#